data_AF-A0A1I8I150-F1
#
_entry.id   AF-A0A1I8I150-F1
#
_cell.length_a   1.000
_cell.length_b   1.000
_cell.length_c   1.000
_cell.angle_alpha   90.00
_cell.angle_beta   90.00
_cell.angle_gamma   90.00
#
_symmetry.space_group_name_H-M   'P 1'
#
loop_
_entity.id
_entity.type
_entity.pdbx_description
1 polymer ?
#
loop_
_entity_poly.entity_id
_entity_poly.type
_entity_poly.pdbx_seq_one_letter_code
_entity_poly.pdbx_strand_id
1 'polypeptide(L)'
;MNQTSEVQWASVRTTPEPEVSSSLLAVGLTGTMLFLAIAVVAVTASLFLRRHFLGMGASGGRLESRDIPMQRLESHGVAVEEFGFYAASMLRDSELGVHLQFEEMREECTALEHYKFTCDAAMEDCNRAKNRYTDILPYDHTRVTLESDYEGPGLAPDDYINANYIRGLDRQREFIASQGPLPGTLDDHWRMIYQHKVTLIITLTQCLEGEKKKCERFWPVTVGQSEYYDDIKVVLDSESSLGTYTVRKMLVTCSADR
;
A
#
# COMPACT_ATOMS: atom_id res chain seq x y z
N MET A 1 -64.29 67.59 28.84
CA MET A 1 -65.32 66.60 29.24
C MET A 1 -65.30 65.46 28.24
N ASN A 2 -64.58 64.38 28.55
CA ASN A 2 -65.08 63.01 28.69
C ASN A 2 -63.87 62.10 28.97
N GLN A 3 -63.72 61.71 30.23
CA GLN A 3 -62.92 60.56 30.63
C GLN A 3 -63.74 59.31 30.35
N THR A 4 -63.15 58.31 29.71
CA THR A 4 -63.64 56.93 29.74
C THR A 4 -62.48 56.04 30.14
N SER A 5 -62.68 55.40 31.27
CA SER A 5 -61.79 54.55 32.05
C SER A 5 -61.60 53.17 31.42
N GLU A 6 -60.35 52.68 31.44
CA GLU A 6 -60.00 51.28 31.15
C GLU A 6 -60.37 50.37 32.33
N VAL A 7 -60.92 49.20 32.02
CA VAL A 7 -61.25 48.14 32.98
C VAL A 7 -60.15 47.07 32.94
N GLN A 8 -59.50 46.82 34.09
CA GLN A 8 -58.59 45.69 34.28
C GLN A 8 -59.38 44.42 34.65
N TRP A 9 -59.00 43.29 34.06
CA TRP A 9 -59.46 41.96 34.48
C TRP A 9 -58.33 41.19 35.16
N ALA A 10 -58.61 40.65 36.34
CA ALA A 10 -57.72 39.78 37.11
C ALA A 10 -57.73 38.35 36.56
N SER A 11 -56.55 37.72 36.47
CA SER A 11 -56.39 36.32 36.09
C SER A 11 -56.39 35.40 37.32
N VAL A 12 -57.20 34.34 37.25
CA VAL A 12 -57.33 33.26 38.23
C VAL A 12 -56.08 32.36 38.20
N ARG A 13 -55.45 32.10 39.34
CA ARG A 13 -54.37 31.10 39.46
C ARG A 13 -54.95 29.70 39.61
N THR A 14 -54.63 28.78 38.70
CA THR A 14 -54.83 27.34 38.84
C THR A 14 -53.52 26.69 39.30
N THR A 15 -53.61 25.76 40.26
CA THR A 15 -52.49 24.91 40.71
C THR A 15 -52.24 23.76 39.72
N PRO A 16 -51.00 23.38 39.38
CA PRO A 16 -50.73 22.31 38.44
C PRO A 16 -50.83 20.91 39.06
N GLU A 17 -51.34 19.95 38.29
CA GLU A 17 -51.31 18.50 38.55
C GLU A 17 -49.90 17.91 38.29
N PRO A 18 -49.54 16.74 38.87
CA PRO A 18 -48.19 16.18 38.72
C PRO A 18 -47.96 15.57 37.33
N GLU A 19 -46.97 16.10 36.60
CA GLU A 19 -46.45 15.53 35.36
C GLU A 19 -45.63 14.25 35.63
N VAL A 20 -46.01 13.13 35.02
CA VAL A 20 -45.16 11.93 34.93
C VAL A 20 -44.03 12.23 33.93
N SER A 21 -42.78 12.28 34.43
CA SER A 21 -41.61 12.72 33.67
C SER A 21 -41.29 11.78 32.48
N SER A 22 -41.41 12.33 31.28
CA SER A 22 -41.01 11.75 29.98
C SER A 22 -39.54 11.34 29.89
N SER A 23 -38.70 11.75 30.85
CA SER A 23 -37.27 11.41 30.91
C SER A 23 -37.00 9.94 31.28
N LEU A 24 -37.84 9.30 32.10
CA LEU A 24 -37.63 7.94 32.58
C LEU A 24 -37.84 6.88 31.49
N LEU A 25 -38.79 7.11 30.57
CA LEU A 25 -39.06 6.22 29.44
C LEU A 25 -37.95 6.28 28.38
N ALA A 26 -37.36 7.47 28.16
CA ALA A 26 -36.25 7.64 27.22
C ALA A 26 -34.96 6.94 27.70
N VAL A 27 -34.68 6.95 29.01
CA VAL A 27 -33.50 6.26 29.59
C VAL A 27 -33.66 4.73 29.54
N GLY A 28 -34.88 4.22 29.69
CA GLY A 28 -35.15 2.78 29.55
C GLY A 28 -34.90 2.26 28.13
N LEU A 29 -35.31 3.02 27.10
CA LEU A 29 -35.15 2.64 25.70
C LEU A 29 -33.69 2.71 25.22
N THR A 30 -32.89 3.65 25.71
CA THR A 30 -31.47 3.73 25.36
C THR A 30 -30.66 2.60 26.02
N GLY A 31 -31.01 2.24 27.26
CA GLY A 31 -30.39 1.12 27.98
C GLY A 31 -30.62 -0.24 27.31
N THR A 32 -31.85 -0.50 26.82
CA THR A 32 -32.17 -1.76 26.14
C THR A 32 -31.50 -1.88 24.77
N MET A 33 -31.41 -0.78 24.01
CA MET A 33 -30.71 -0.76 22.72
C MET A 33 -29.20 -0.96 22.88
N LEU A 34 -28.58 -0.38 23.92
CA LEU A 34 -27.16 -0.60 24.22
C LEU A 34 -26.89 -2.05 24.63
N PHE A 35 -27.77 -2.66 25.42
CA PHE A 35 -27.64 -4.07 25.82
C PHE A 35 -27.73 -5.01 24.61
N LEU A 36 -28.66 -4.78 23.69
CA LEU A 36 -28.78 -5.55 22.45
C LEU A 36 -27.55 -5.42 21.56
N ALA A 37 -26.99 -4.22 21.42
CA ALA A 37 -25.77 -4.00 20.64
C ALA A 37 -24.56 -4.77 21.22
N ILE A 38 -24.39 -4.74 22.54
CA ILE A 38 -23.33 -5.50 23.23
C ILE A 38 -23.52 -7.00 23.03
N ALA A 39 -24.75 -7.50 23.13
CA ALA A 39 -25.06 -8.91 22.91
C ALA A 39 -24.71 -9.36 21.48
N VAL A 40 -25.02 -8.54 20.47
CA VAL A 40 -24.67 -8.83 19.07
C VAL A 40 -23.16 -8.91 18.88
N VAL A 41 -22.40 -7.94 19.41
CA VAL A 41 -20.92 -7.93 19.32
C VAL A 41 -20.31 -9.15 20.03
N ALA A 42 -20.84 -9.53 21.19
CA ALA A 42 -20.35 -10.70 21.92
C ALA A 42 -20.61 -12.01 21.15
N VAL A 43 -21.78 -12.13 20.50
CA VAL A 43 -22.11 -13.30 19.67
C VAL A 43 -21.25 -13.35 18.41
N THR A 44 -21.05 -12.23 17.71
CA THR A 44 -20.21 -12.21 16.50
C THR A 44 -18.74 -12.49 16.82
N ALA A 45 -18.20 -11.94 17.90
CA ALA A 45 -16.85 -12.24 18.37
C ALA A 45 -16.70 -13.73 18.75
N SER A 46 -17.69 -14.31 19.43
CA SER A 46 -17.67 -15.73 19.81
C SER A 46 -17.72 -16.65 18.59
N LEU A 47 -18.54 -16.32 17.58
CA LEU A 47 -18.61 -17.07 16.33
C LEU A 47 -17.32 -16.94 15.51
N PHE A 48 -16.71 -15.76 15.48
CA PHE A 48 -15.43 -15.51 14.82
C PHE A 48 -14.28 -16.30 15.49
N LEU A 49 -14.16 -16.22 16.82
CA LEU A 49 -13.18 -16.97 17.60
C LEU A 49 -13.38 -18.48 17.41
N ARG A 50 -14.62 -18.97 17.44
CA ARG A 50 -14.92 -20.40 17.25
C ARG A 50 -14.56 -20.88 15.84
N ARG A 51 -14.78 -20.06 14.80
CA ARG A 51 -14.36 -20.35 13.42
C ARG A 51 -12.84 -20.32 13.25
N HIS A 52 -12.15 -19.40 13.93
CA HIS A 52 -10.69 -19.32 13.91
C HIS A 52 -10.04 -20.53 14.61
N PHE A 53 -10.53 -20.94 15.79
CA PHE A 53 -9.97 -22.06 16.54
C PHE A 53 -10.30 -23.44 15.95
N LEU A 54 -11.44 -23.59 15.27
CA LEU A 54 -11.78 -24.85 14.56
C LEU A 54 -11.04 -24.99 13.22
N GLY A 55 -10.41 -23.93 12.70
CA GLY A 55 -9.63 -23.94 11.46
C GLY A 55 -8.15 -24.28 11.62
N MET A 56 -7.62 -24.34 12.85
CA MET A 56 -6.19 -24.58 13.13
C MET A 56 -5.83 -26.08 13.32
N GLY A 57 -6.60 -26.98 12.72
CA GLY A 57 -6.36 -28.43 12.80
C GLY A 57 -5.63 -28.98 11.57
N ALA A 58 -4.34 -29.29 11.74
CA ALA A 58 -3.50 -30.20 10.94
C ALA A 58 -3.08 -29.76 9.52
N SER A 59 -1.80 -29.46 9.32
CA SER A 59 -0.76 -30.46 9.02
C SER A 59 0.50 -29.75 8.51
N GLY A 60 1.61 -29.91 9.24
CA GLY A 60 2.93 -29.47 8.82
C GLY A 60 3.51 -30.44 7.78
N GLY A 61 3.92 -29.91 6.65
CA GLY A 61 4.69 -30.60 5.63
C GLY A 61 5.53 -29.59 4.86
N ARG A 62 6.85 -29.58 5.12
CA ARG A 62 7.84 -28.76 4.41
C ARG A 62 8.02 -29.34 3.01
N LEU A 63 7.55 -28.65 1.97
CA LEU A 63 7.89 -28.96 0.59
C LEU A 63 9.11 -28.15 0.16
N GLU A 64 10.14 -28.84 -0.32
CA GLU A 64 11.33 -28.25 -0.90
C GLU A 64 11.00 -27.52 -2.22
N SER A 65 11.68 -26.39 -2.39
CA SER A 65 11.67 -25.50 -3.54
C SER A 65 12.22 -26.19 -4.79
N ARG A 66 11.35 -26.77 -5.61
CA ARG A 66 11.64 -27.08 -7.01
C ARG A 66 10.45 -26.67 -7.86
N ASP A 67 10.69 -25.63 -8.65
CA ASP A 67 9.86 -25.15 -9.76
C ASP A 67 8.37 -25.05 -9.44
N ILE A 68 7.98 -23.99 -8.71
CA ILE A 68 6.56 -23.66 -8.56
C ILE A 68 6.03 -23.28 -9.95
N PRO A 69 5.17 -24.08 -10.58
CA PRO A 69 4.44 -23.62 -11.73
C PRO A 69 3.48 -22.59 -11.15
N MET A 70 3.72 -21.31 -11.44
CA MET A 70 2.68 -20.30 -11.30
C MET A 70 1.55 -20.78 -12.21
N GLN A 71 0.61 -21.53 -11.64
CA GLN A 71 -0.60 -21.97 -12.30
C GLN A 71 -1.19 -20.69 -12.85
N ARG A 72 -1.06 -20.54 -14.17
CA ARG A 72 -1.45 -19.36 -14.93
C ARG A 72 -2.83 -19.00 -14.41
N LEU A 73 -2.97 -17.86 -13.72
CA LEU A 73 -4.27 -17.20 -13.59
C LEU A 73 -4.85 -17.26 -15.00
N GLU A 74 -5.95 -17.98 -15.22
CA GLU A 74 -6.49 -18.13 -16.57
C GLU A 74 -6.94 -16.74 -17.02
N SER A 75 -6.01 -15.98 -17.59
CA SER A 75 -6.31 -14.70 -18.16
C SER A 75 -7.14 -14.98 -19.39
N HIS A 76 -8.37 -14.51 -19.35
CA HIS A 76 -9.22 -14.45 -20.51
C HIS A 76 -8.64 -13.38 -21.42
N GLY A 77 -7.62 -13.75 -22.21
CA GLY A 77 -7.03 -12.86 -23.19
C GLY A 77 -8.13 -12.31 -24.09
N VAL A 78 -8.24 -10.99 -24.17
CA VAL A 78 -9.23 -10.33 -25.03
C VAL A 78 -8.58 -10.07 -26.38
N ALA A 79 -9.20 -10.58 -27.44
CA ALA A 79 -8.73 -10.33 -28.80
C ALA A 79 -8.77 -8.82 -29.11
N VAL A 80 -7.81 -8.31 -29.89
CA VAL A 80 -7.67 -6.86 -30.14
C VAL A 80 -8.92 -6.31 -30.82
N GLU A 81 -9.50 -7.08 -31.73
CA GLU A 81 -10.75 -6.81 -32.45
C GLU A 81 -11.97 -6.71 -31.51
N GLU A 82 -11.95 -7.40 -30.37
CA GLU A 82 -13.04 -7.42 -29.39
C GLU A 82 -12.84 -6.41 -28.26
N PHE A 83 -11.62 -5.87 -28.11
CA PHE A 83 -11.23 -5.03 -26.97
C PHE A 83 -12.14 -3.81 -26.79
N GLY A 84 -12.60 -3.18 -27.88
CA GLY A 84 -13.51 -2.04 -27.81
C GLY A 84 -14.86 -2.39 -27.17
N PHE A 85 -15.44 -3.54 -27.54
CA PHE A 85 -16.68 -4.02 -26.94
C PHE A 85 -16.48 -4.44 -25.48
N TYR A 86 -15.39 -5.17 -25.21
CA TYR A 86 -15.01 -5.57 -23.86
C TYR A 86 -14.87 -4.35 -22.94
N ALA A 87 -14.04 -3.36 -23.31
CA ALA A 87 -13.84 -2.16 -22.50
C ALA A 87 -15.15 -1.39 -22.26
N ALA A 88 -15.96 -1.21 -23.32
CA ALA A 88 -17.28 -0.58 -23.17
C ALA A 88 -18.18 -1.35 -22.21
N SER A 89 -18.07 -2.69 -22.15
CA SER A 89 -18.83 -3.51 -21.22
C SER A 89 -18.36 -3.40 -19.77
N MET A 90 -17.04 -3.33 -19.56
CA MET A 90 -16.41 -3.22 -18.24
C MET A 90 -16.71 -1.87 -17.58
N LEU A 91 -16.83 -0.81 -18.38
CA LEU A 91 -17.08 0.55 -17.93
C LEU A 91 -18.57 0.88 -17.69
N ARG A 92 -19.50 -0.05 -17.96
CA ARG A 92 -20.93 0.16 -17.67
C ARG A 92 -21.18 0.23 -16.17
N ASP A 93 -22.31 0.85 -15.81
CA ASP A 93 -22.83 0.90 -14.44
C ASP A 93 -21.80 1.42 -13.43
N SER A 94 -21.12 2.52 -13.80
CA SER A 94 -20.03 3.12 -13.02
C SER A 94 -18.85 2.17 -12.82
N GLU A 95 -18.37 1.58 -13.91
CA GLU A 95 -17.18 0.71 -13.92
C GLU A 95 -17.35 -0.59 -13.10
N LEU A 96 -18.59 -1.07 -12.94
CA LEU A 96 -18.89 -2.25 -12.13
C LEU A 96 -18.09 -3.48 -12.57
N GLY A 97 -17.91 -3.68 -13.88
CA GLY A 97 -17.13 -4.80 -14.40
C GLY A 97 -15.67 -4.74 -13.99
N VAL A 98 -15.06 -3.55 -14.03
CA VAL A 98 -13.67 -3.33 -13.58
C VAL A 98 -13.53 -3.65 -12.10
N HIS A 99 -14.47 -3.17 -11.29
CA HIS A 99 -14.45 -3.42 -9.85
C HIS A 99 -14.56 -4.91 -9.52
N LEU A 100 -15.49 -5.63 -10.14
CA LEU A 100 -15.69 -7.06 -9.90
C LEU A 100 -14.45 -7.88 -10.29
N GLN A 101 -13.85 -7.61 -11.46
CA GLN A 101 -12.64 -8.30 -11.89
C GLN A 101 -11.44 -8.01 -10.96
N PHE A 102 -11.35 -6.78 -10.43
CA PHE A 102 -10.32 -6.43 -9.46
C PHE A 102 -10.49 -7.17 -8.13
N GLU A 103 -11.71 -7.24 -7.59
CA GLU A 103 -11.98 -7.97 -6.35
C GLU A 103 -11.75 -9.48 -6.51
N GLU A 104 -12.14 -10.07 -7.65
CA GLU A 104 -11.84 -11.48 -7.97
C GLU A 104 -10.32 -11.75 -7.93
N MET A 105 -9.53 -10.94 -8.64
CA MET A 105 -8.06 -11.03 -8.61
C MET A 105 -7.50 -10.88 -7.19
N ARG A 106 -8.05 -9.95 -6.41
CA ARG A 106 -7.61 -9.70 -5.03
C ARG A 106 -7.91 -10.89 -4.11
N GLU A 107 -9.09 -11.48 -4.21
CA GLU A 107 -9.49 -12.66 -3.43
C GLU A 107 -8.57 -13.85 -3.73
N GLU A 108 -8.28 -14.10 -5.02
CA GLU A 108 -7.36 -15.16 -5.44
C GLU A 108 -5.93 -14.93 -4.93
N CYS A 109 -5.40 -13.71 -5.11
CA CYS A 109 -4.06 -13.36 -4.61
C CYS A 109 -3.98 -13.52 -3.09
N THR A 110 -4.97 -13.04 -2.34
CA THR A 110 -5.01 -13.15 -0.87
C THR A 110 -5.03 -14.62 -0.43
N ALA A 111 -5.79 -15.48 -1.14
CA ALA A 111 -5.82 -16.91 -0.87
C ALA A 111 -4.47 -17.59 -1.11
N LEU A 112 -3.69 -17.13 -2.10
CA LEU A 112 -2.34 -17.63 -2.40
C LEU A 112 -1.29 -17.11 -1.41
N GLU A 113 -1.36 -15.84 -1.02
CA GLU A 113 -0.42 -15.19 -0.10
C GLU A 113 -0.30 -15.92 1.22
N HIS A 114 -1.42 -16.35 1.80
CA HIS A 114 -1.43 -16.99 3.12
C HIS A 114 -0.67 -18.33 3.17
N TYR A 115 -0.38 -18.94 2.02
CA TYR A 115 0.22 -20.26 1.95
C TYR A 115 1.58 -20.30 1.23
N LYS A 116 1.92 -19.31 0.41
CA LYS A 116 3.04 -19.45 -0.56
C LYS A 116 4.14 -18.40 -0.47
N PHE A 117 3.89 -17.23 0.11
CA PHE A 117 4.84 -16.12 0.01
C PHE A 117 5.24 -15.60 1.39
N THR A 118 6.54 -15.37 1.58
CA THR A 118 7.16 -14.82 2.81
C THR A 118 7.82 -13.48 2.49
N CYS A 119 7.99 -12.65 3.53
CA CYS A 119 8.70 -11.37 3.47
C CYS A 119 9.69 -11.25 4.65
N ASP A 120 10.31 -12.36 5.03
CA ASP A 120 11.09 -12.49 6.26
C ASP A 120 12.25 -11.49 6.29
N ALA A 121 12.98 -11.36 5.16
CA ALA A 121 14.11 -10.42 5.05
C ALA A 121 13.64 -8.97 5.26
N ALA A 122 12.47 -8.61 4.75
CA ALA A 122 11.89 -7.28 4.91
C ALA A 122 11.42 -6.99 6.34
N MET A 123 11.12 -8.04 7.11
CA MET A 123 10.62 -7.95 8.49
C MET A 123 11.74 -8.00 9.54
N GLU A 124 12.99 -8.30 9.15
CA GLU A 124 14.16 -8.22 10.02
C GLU A 124 14.34 -6.80 10.58
N ASP A 125 14.72 -6.71 11.85
CA ASP A 125 14.77 -5.43 12.57
C ASP A 125 15.73 -4.41 11.93
N CYS A 126 16.85 -4.88 11.35
CA CYS A 126 17.79 -4.04 10.60
C CYS A 126 17.21 -3.46 9.30
N ASN A 127 16.22 -4.14 8.69
CA ASN A 127 15.65 -3.78 7.40
C ASN A 127 14.35 -2.99 7.50
N ARG A 128 13.67 -3.00 8.65
CA ARG A 128 12.41 -2.26 8.86
C ARG A 128 12.51 -0.78 8.48
N ALA A 129 13.62 -0.12 8.80
CA ALA A 129 13.83 1.30 8.49
C ALA A 129 14.06 1.57 6.99
N LYS A 130 14.38 0.54 6.20
CA LYS A 130 14.57 0.61 4.75
C LYS A 130 13.24 0.52 3.98
N ASN A 131 12.11 0.24 4.65
CA ASN A 131 10.78 0.16 4.05
C ASN A 131 10.02 1.48 4.19
N ARG A 132 9.48 2.00 3.08
CA ARG A 132 8.67 3.23 3.09
C ARG A 132 7.32 3.02 3.77
N TYR A 133 6.74 1.83 3.58
CA TYR A 133 5.45 1.45 4.13
C TYR A 133 5.58 0.10 4.84
N THR A 134 4.93 -0.03 5.98
CA THR A 134 5.00 -1.25 6.81
C THR A 134 4.21 -2.42 6.21
N ASP A 135 3.28 -2.12 5.31
CA ASP A 135 2.35 -3.03 4.65
C ASP A 135 2.72 -3.33 3.18
N ILE A 136 3.80 -2.71 2.66
CA ILE A 136 4.30 -2.96 1.30
C ILE A 136 5.73 -3.49 1.39
N LEU A 137 5.84 -4.82 1.47
CA LEU A 137 7.10 -5.54 1.67
C LEU A 137 7.39 -6.45 0.49
N PRO A 138 8.66 -6.57 0.06
CA PRO A 138 9.02 -7.44 -1.04
C PRO A 138 8.93 -8.90 -0.62
N TYR A 139 8.41 -9.76 -1.51
CA TYR A 139 8.44 -11.21 -1.26
C TYR A 139 9.86 -11.76 -1.40
N ASP A 140 10.25 -12.68 -0.51
CA ASP A 140 11.63 -13.19 -0.44
C ASP A 140 12.07 -13.92 -1.72
N HIS A 141 11.15 -14.66 -2.36
CA HIS A 141 11.46 -15.49 -3.52
C HIS A 141 11.76 -14.69 -4.81
N THR A 142 11.36 -13.42 -4.88
CA THR A 142 11.57 -12.54 -6.04
C THR A 142 12.31 -11.25 -5.68
N ARG A 143 12.69 -11.05 -4.41
CA ARG A 143 13.38 -9.82 -3.99
C ARG A 143 14.67 -9.63 -4.77
N VAL A 144 15.03 -8.37 -4.99
CA VAL A 144 16.37 -8.03 -5.46
C VAL A 144 17.32 -8.12 -4.27
N THR A 145 18.50 -8.71 -4.50
CA THR A 145 19.54 -8.86 -3.48
C THR A 145 20.74 -8.02 -3.89
N LEU A 146 21.29 -7.28 -2.93
CA LEU A 146 22.50 -6.48 -3.12
C LEU A 146 23.72 -7.30 -2.74
N GLU A 147 24.77 -7.23 -3.56
CA GLU A 147 26.07 -7.80 -3.22
C GLU A 147 26.77 -6.87 -2.22
N SER A 148 27.43 -7.47 -1.22
CA SER A 148 28.21 -6.76 -0.19
C SER A 148 29.69 -6.95 -0.48
N ASP A 149 30.45 -5.85 -0.52
CA ASP A 149 31.93 -5.89 -0.55
C ASP A 149 32.54 -6.05 0.86
N TYR A 150 31.73 -5.85 1.91
CA TYR A 150 32.17 -5.94 3.30
C TYR A 150 31.98 -7.36 3.85
N GLU A 151 32.98 -8.21 3.67
CA GLU A 151 33.15 -9.49 4.38
C GLU A 151 33.88 -9.30 5.72
N GLY A 152 33.38 -8.41 6.58
CA GLY A 152 33.88 -8.29 7.95
C GLY A 152 33.35 -9.43 8.83
N PRO A 153 34.19 -10.15 9.61
CA PRO A 153 33.71 -11.21 10.49
C PRO A 153 32.72 -10.66 11.52
N GLY A 154 31.47 -11.12 11.46
CA GLY A 154 30.42 -10.80 12.44
C GLY A 154 29.38 -9.77 12.01
N LEU A 155 29.48 -9.19 10.81
CA LEU A 155 28.38 -8.39 10.24
C LEU A 155 27.48 -9.27 9.36
N ALA A 156 26.17 -9.19 9.59
CA ALA A 156 25.19 -9.75 8.66
C ALA A 156 25.33 -9.00 7.31
N PRO A 157 25.22 -9.71 6.17
CA PRO A 157 25.31 -9.07 4.86
C PRO A 157 24.19 -8.04 4.70
N ASP A 158 24.55 -6.79 4.39
CA ASP A 158 23.56 -5.75 4.05
C ASP A 158 23.10 -5.90 2.60
N ASP A 159 22.31 -6.96 2.38
CA ASP A 159 21.84 -7.43 1.08
C ASP A 159 20.44 -6.93 0.70
N TYR A 160 19.82 -6.14 1.57
CA TYR A 160 18.40 -5.82 1.51
C TYR A 160 18.11 -4.50 0.81
N ILE A 161 17.18 -4.56 -0.14
CA ILE A 161 16.48 -3.41 -0.70
C ILE A 161 15.01 -3.77 -0.94
N ASN A 162 14.09 -2.82 -0.72
CA ASN A 162 12.67 -3.03 -1.00
C ASN A 162 12.40 -2.94 -2.52
N ALA A 163 12.65 -4.05 -3.19
CA ALA A 163 12.41 -4.23 -4.62
C ALA A 163 12.21 -5.71 -4.98
N ASN A 164 11.42 -5.99 -6.00
CA ASN A 164 11.24 -7.33 -6.57
C ASN A 164 11.47 -7.32 -8.08
N TYR A 165 11.98 -8.44 -8.61
CA TYR A 165 11.92 -8.69 -10.04
C TYR A 165 10.49 -8.97 -10.48
N ILE A 166 10.08 -8.34 -11.57
CA ILE A 166 8.79 -8.55 -12.22
C ILE A 166 9.03 -9.19 -13.58
N ARG A 167 8.26 -10.24 -13.85
CA ARG A 167 8.21 -10.90 -15.14
C ARG A 167 7.53 -9.98 -16.15
N GLY A 168 8.15 -9.82 -17.31
CA GLY A 168 7.50 -9.22 -18.47
C GLY A 168 6.95 -10.28 -19.42
N LEU A 169 6.69 -9.90 -20.68
CA LEU A 169 6.02 -10.79 -21.62
C LEU A 169 6.89 -12.02 -21.94
N ASP A 170 8.16 -11.77 -22.27
CA ASP A 170 9.08 -12.80 -22.75
C ASP A 170 10.16 -13.17 -21.74
N ARG A 171 10.40 -12.32 -20.72
CA ARG A 171 11.51 -12.48 -19.77
C ARG A 171 11.02 -12.59 -18.33
N GLN A 172 11.56 -13.56 -17.59
CA GLN A 172 11.18 -13.82 -16.20
C GLN A 172 11.58 -12.70 -15.22
N ARG A 173 12.63 -11.95 -15.53
CA ARG A 173 13.14 -10.82 -14.73
C ARG A 173 13.36 -9.63 -15.65
N GLU A 174 12.27 -9.13 -16.22
CA GLU A 174 12.34 -8.04 -17.20
C GLU A 174 12.42 -6.67 -16.54
N PHE A 175 11.70 -6.51 -15.43
CA PHE A 175 11.64 -5.26 -14.69
C PHE A 175 12.05 -5.47 -13.24
N ILE A 176 12.45 -4.38 -12.60
CA ILE A 176 12.56 -4.30 -11.15
C ILE A 176 11.50 -3.28 -10.70
N ALA A 177 10.54 -3.75 -9.90
CA ALA A 177 9.63 -2.86 -9.19
C ALA A 177 10.26 -2.55 -7.82
N SER A 178 10.55 -1.27 -7.58
CA SER A 178 11.18 -0.78 -6.35
C SER A 178 10.33 0.32 -5.74
N GLN A 179 10.36 0.45 -4.42
CA GLN A 179 9.86 1.66 -3.78
C GLN A 179 10.66 2.89 -4.24
N GLY A 180 10.06 4.08 -4.12
CA GLY A 180 10.82 5.33 -4.22
C GLY A 180 11.81 5.43 -3.05
N PRO A 181 13.11 5.69 -3.29
CA PRO A 181 14.14 5.66 -2.24
C PRO A 181 13.84 6.62 -1.08
N LEU A 182 14.23 6.21 0.12
CA LEU A 182 14.28 6.98 1.36
C LEU A 182 15.67 7.61 1.56
N PRO A 183 15.82 8.58 2.48
CA PRO A 183 17.13 9.20 2.74
C PRO A 183 18.22 8.18 3.09
N GLY A 184 17.87 7.18 3.91
CA GLY A 184 18.80 6.12 4.33
C GLY A 184 18.98 4.97 3.34
N THR A 185 18.41 5.07 2.13
CA THR A 185 18.47 4.00 1.10
C THR A 185 18.90 4.55 -0.27
N LEU A 186 19.40 5.79 -0.34
CA LEU A 186 19.85 6.39 -1.61
C LEU A 186 21.05 5.61 -2.18
N ASP A 187 21.98 5.22 -1.32
CA ASP A 187 23.16 4.44 -1.70
C ASP A 187 22.76 3.04 -2.16
N ASP A 188 21.89 2.34 -1.40
CA ASP A 188 21.32 1.05 -1.79
C ASP A 188 20.60 1.11 -3.15
N HIS A 189 19.88 2.20 -3.42
CA HIS A 189 19.17 2.39 -4.68
C HIS A 189 20.13 2.47 -5.88
N TRP A 190 21.21 3.24 -5.77
CA TRP A 190 22.22 3.31 -6.82
C TRP A 190 23.07 2.05 -6.93
N ARG A 191 23.39 1.42 -5.80
CA ARG A 191 24.05 0.11 -5.75
C ARG A 191 23.24 -0.94 -6.51
N MET A 192 21.91 -0.97 -6.30
CA MET A 192 21.00 -1.82 -7.08
C MET A 192 21.08 -1.53 -8.58
N ILE A 193 20.94 -0.26 -8.97
CA ILE A 193 20.98 0.16 -10.38
C ILE A 193 22.29 -0.29 -11.05
N TYR A 194 23.41 -0.10 -10.34
CA TYR A 194 24.74 -0.42 -10.84
C TYR A 194 24.97 -1.94 -10.96
N GLN A 195 24.81 -2.69 -9.86
CA GLN A 195 25.03 -4.14 -9.82
C GLN A 195 24.13 -4.89 -10.82
N HIS A 196 22.86 -4.47 -10.94
CA HIS A 196 21.89 -5.09 -11.84
C HIS A 196 21.90 -4.51 -13.26
N LYS A 197 22.89 -3.66 -13.58
CA LYS A 197 23.13 -3.09 -14.92
C LYS A 197 21.88 -2.41 -15.50
N VAL A 198 21.13 -1.70 -14.66
CA VAL A 198 19.91 -1.00 -15.05
C VAL A 198 20.27 0.23 -15.88
N THR A 199 19.78 0.29 -17.11
CA THR A 199 20.05 1.40 -18.04
C THR A 199 18.87 2.35 -18.21
N LEU A 200 17.69 1.99 -17.71
CA LEU A 200 16.47 2.80 -17.79
C LEU A 200 15.77 2.79 -16.44
N ILE A 201 15.56 3.99 -15.89
CA ILE A 201 14.81 4.20 -14.65
C ILE A 201 13.53 4.93 -15.01
N ILE A 202 12.38 4.36 -14.66
CA ILE A 202 11.07 4.96 -14.88
C ILE A 202 10.50 5.35 -13.52
N THR A 203 10.40 6.66 -13.27
CA THR A 203 9.79 7.19 -12.04
C THR A 203 8.36 7.64 -12.35
N LEU A 204 7.38 7.00 -11.70
CA LEU A 204 5.95 7.26 -11.89
C LEU A 204 5.35 8.24 -10.86
N THR A 205 6.19 8.87 -10.04
CA THR A 205 5.80 9.79 -8.96
C THR A 205 6.69 11.03 -8.97
N GLN A 206 6.13 12.15 -8.52
CA GLN A 206 6.96 13.29 -8.09
C GLN A 206 7.58 12.99 -6.71
N CYS A 207 8.61 13.73 -6.32
CA CYS A 207 9.19 13.60 -4.97
C CYS A 207 8.20 14.03 -3.87
N LEU A 208 7.37 15.03 -4.19
CA LEU A 208 6.32 15.58 -3.34
C LEU A 208 4.99 15.59 -4.10
N GLU A 209 3.94 15.07 -3.49
CA GLU A 209 2.56 15.14 -3.99
C GLU A 209 1.69 15.81 -2.93
N GLY A 210 1.28 17.06 -3.20
CA GLY A 210 0.77 17.94 -2.15
C GLY A 210 1.82 18.14 -1.06
N GLU A 211 1.48 17.80 0.18
CA GLU A 211 2.39 17.89 1.33
C GLU A 211 3.10 16.56 1.64
N LYS A 212 2.79 15.49 0.91
CA LYS A 212 3.31 14.15 1.20
C LYS A 212 4.56 13.86 0.38
N LYS A 213 5.63 13.46 1.07
CA LYS A 213 6.86 12.98 0.45
C LYS A 213 6.68 11.54 -0.06
N LYS A 214 6.86 11.36 -1.36
CA LYS A 214 6.67 10.07 -2.05
C LYS A 214 7.99 9.42 -2.46
N CYS A 215 9.02 10.23 -2.69
CA CYS A 215 10.32 9.77 -3.15
C CYS A 215 11.40 10.78 -2.73
N GLU A 216 12.58 10.31 -2.35
CA GLU A 216 13.76 11.16 -2.34
C GLU A 216 14.25 11.41 -3.76
N ARG A 217 14.80 12.60 -3.99
CA ARG A 217 15.53 12.87 -5.22
C ARG A 217 16.85 12.11 -5.15
N PHE A 218 17.07 11.23 -6.12
CA PHE A 218 18.27 10.39 -6.22
C PHE A 218 19.14 10.76 -7.43
N TRP A 219 19.01 11.97 -7.98
CA TRP A 219 19.81 12.41 -9.15
C TRP A 219 20.25 13.86 -8.97
N PRO A 220 21.42 14.31 -9.47
CA PRO A 220 21.88 15.69 -9.34
C PRO A 220 20.88 16.73 -9.86
N VAL A 221 20.77 17.89 -9.21
CA VAL A 221 19.79 18.93 -9.60
C VAL A 221 20.19 19.69 -10.86
N THR A 222 21.49 19.96 -11.01
CA THR A 222 22.00 20.85 -12.05
C THR A 222 22.76 20.07 -13.10
N VAL A 223 22.46 20.32 -14.37
CA VAL A 223 23.18 19.72 -15.50
C VAL A 223 24.67 20.03 -15.40
N GLY A 224 25.50 19.01 -15.62
CA GLY A 224 26.96 19.05 -15.47
C GLY A 224 27.46 18.83 -14.04
N GLN A 225 26.58 18.81 -13.03
CA GLN A 225 26.95 18.49 -11.65
C GLN A 225 26.89 16.98 -11.40
N SER A 226 27.60 16.56 -10.36
CA SER A 226 27.64 15.18 -9.91
C SER A 226 27.31 15.05 -8.43
N GLU A 227 26.64 13.96 -8.07
CA GLU A 227 26.46 13.50 -6.70
C GLU A 227 27.12 12.11 -6.56
N TYR A 228 27.55 11.79 -5.35
CA TYR A 228 28.09 10.48 -5.00
C TYR A 228 27.11 9.77 -4.09
N TYR A 229 26.90 8.49 -4.38
CA TYR A 229 26.11 7.55 -3.59
C TYR A 229 27.05 6.38 -3.31
N ASP A 230 27.64 6.39 -2.12
CA ASP A 230 28.84 5.60 -1.78
C ASP A 230 29.97 5.75 -2.84
N ASP A 231 30.33 4.64 -3.50
CA ASP A 231 31.39 4.54 -4.49
C ASP A 231 30.90 4.84 -5.93
N ILE A 232 29.60 5.11 -6.09
CA ILE A 232 28.95 5.38 -7.38
C ILE A 232 28.80 6.89 -7.57
N LYS A 233 29.45 7.40 -8.63
CA LYS A 233 29.29 8.78 -9.08
C LYS A 233 28.21 8.86 -10.14
N VAL A 234 27.25 9.75 -9.95
CA VAL A 234 26.17 10.04 -10.90
C VAL A 234 26.30 11.48 -11.36
N VAL A 235 26.38 11.69 -12.67
CA VAL A 235 26.44 13.01 -13.31
C VAL A 235 25.16 13.23 -14.09
N LEU A 236 24.50 14.38 -13.90
CA LEU A 236 23.39 14.77 -14.77
C LEU A 236 23.95 15.37 -16.07
N ASP A 237 23.88 14.61 -17.16
CA ASP A 237 24.40 15.02 -18.47
C ASP A 237 23.43 15.94 -19.21
N SER A 238 22.14 15.60 -19.20
CA SER A 238 21.10 16.44 -19.80
C SER A 238 19.74 16.19 -19.19
N GLU A 239 18.87 17.20 -19.26
CA GLU A 239 17.48 17.15 -18.82
C GLU A 239 16.58 17.78 -19.89
N SER A 240 15.42 17.17 -20.14
CA SER A 240 14.42 17.69 -21.08
C SER A 240 13.02 17.47 -20.51
N SER A 241 12.27 18.56 -20.34
CA SER A 241 10.87 18.51 -19.92
C SER A 241 9.96 18.46 -21.14
N LEU A 242 9.10 17.43 -21.21
CA LEU A 242 8.22 17.14 -22.34
C LEU A 242 6.74 17.29 -21.95
N GLY A 243 6.44 18.22 -21.05
CA GLY A 243 5.10 18.55 -20.58
C GLY A 243 4.61 17.61 -19.49
N THR A 244 4.37 16.33 -19.81
CA THR A 244 3.85 15.34 -18.86
C THR A 244 4.92 14.50 -18.18
N TYR A 245 6.15 14.49 -18.70
CA TYR A 245 7.29 13.78 -18.11
C TYR A 245 8.60 14.53 -18.36
N THR A 246 9.63 14.16 -17.61
CA THR A 246 10.99 14.68 -17.74
C THR A 246 11.93 13.53 -18.08
N VAL A 247 12.77 13.73 -19.10
CA VAL A 247 13.83 12.79 -19.47
C VAL A 247 15.15 13.33 -18.93
N ARG A 248 15.89 12.48 -18.22
CA ARG A 248 17.25 12.79 -17.73
C ARG A 248 18.23 11.77 -18.30
N LYS A 249 19.32 12.24 -18.87
CA LYS A 249 20.48 11.39 -19.18
C LYS A 249 21.48 11.53 -18.06
N MET A 250 21.92 10.41 -17.53
CA MET A 250 22.86 10.35 -16.43
C MET A 250 24.06 9.51 -16.83
N LEU A 251 25.25 9.98 -16.50
CA LEU A 251 26.48 9.21 -16.61
C LEU A 251 26.78 8.64 -15.23
N VAL A 252 26.93 7.31 -15.16
CA VAL A 252 27.16 6.58 -13.92
C VAL A 252 28.51 5.91 -14.01
N THR A 253 29.35 6.10 -13.00
CA THR A 253 30.67 5.44 -12.91
C THR A 253 30.89 4.96 -11.48
N CYS A 254 31.35 3.72 -11.32
CA CYS A 254 31.73 3.17 -10.02
C CYS A 254 33.25 3.29 -9.84
N SER A 255 33.69 3.64 -8.63
CA SER A 255 35.11 3.77 -8.34
C SER A 255 35.85 2.43 -8.23
N ALA A 256 35.12 1.33 -8.00
CA ALA A 256 35.66 -0.03 -7.98
C ALA A 256 36.00 -0.60 -9.38
N ASP A 257 35.60 0.08 -10.46
CA ASP A 257 35.92 -0.34 -11.84
C ASP A 257 37.35 0.01 -12.30
N ARG A 258 38.18 0.61 -11.42
CA ARG A 258 39.52 1.11 -11.75
C ARG A 258 40.65 0.16 -11.37
#